data_AF-A0A958UJW3-F1
#
_entry.id   AF-A0A958UJW3-F1
#
_cell.length_a   1.000
_cell.length_b   1.000
_cell.length_c   1.000
_cell.angle_alpha   90.00
_cell.angle_beta   90.00
_cell.angle_gamma   90.00
#
_symmetry.space_group_name_H-M   'P 1'
#
loop_
_entity.id
_entity.type
_entity.pdbx_description
1 polymer ?
#
loop_
_entity_poly.entity_id
_entity_poly.type
_entity_poly.pdbx_seq_one_letter_code
_entity_poly.pdbx_strand_id
1 'polypeptide(L)'
;MRDEQIPKNWNQVKTNDSWAIFKIMGEFVGGYEKMSRIGPCVSIFGSARTKPNNKYYKLAESIAKKITENGYGVITGGGPGIMEAGNK
;
A
#
# COMPACT_ATOMS: atom_id res chain seq x y z
N MET A 1 21.81 -44.29 -15.49
CA MET A 1 22.23 -43.59 -14.26
C MET A 1 20.97 -42.98 -13.68
N ARG A 2 20.59 -43.36 -12.46
CA ARG A 2 19.36 -42.86 -11.81
C ARG A 2 19.71 -41.50 -11.20
N ASP A 3 18.99 -40.46 -11.59
CA ASP A 3 19.07 -39.15 -10.95
C ASP A 3 18.62 -39.30 -9.50
N GLU A 4 19.56 -39.12 -8.57
CA GLU A 4 19.27 -39.02 -7.14
C GLU A 4 18.44 -37.74 -6.91
N GLN A 5 17.15 -37.92 -6.63
CA GLN A 5 16.30 -36.86 -6.12
C GLN A 5 16.82 -36.41 -4.76
N ILE A 6 17.55 -35.29 -4.74
CA ILE A 6 17.94 -34.59 -3.52
C ILE A 6 16.65 -34.25 -2.76
N PRO A 7 16.41 -34.81 -1.56
CA PRO A 7 15.21 -34.49 -0.80
C PRO A 7 15.28 -33.02 -0.39
N LYS A 8 14.31 -32.21 -0.84
CA LYS A 8 14.17 -30.82 -0.40
C LYS A 8 14.10 -30.80 1.13
N ASN A 9 15.12 -30.20 1.74
CA ASN A 9 15.30 -30.19 3.18
C ASN A 9 14.21 -29.33 3.84
N TRP A 10 13.23 -29.98 4.48
CA TRP A 10 12.04 -29.37 5.08
C TRP A 10 12.36 -28.30 6.14
N ASN A 11 13.55 -28.33 6.73
CA ASN A 11 14.00 -27.34 7.71
C ASN A 11 14.32 -25.96 7.10
N GLN A 12 14.71 -25.88 5.82
CA GLN A 12 14.97 -24.60 5.14
C GLN A 12 13.69 -23.82 4.82
N VAL A 13 12.56 -24.52 4.63
CA VAL A 13 11.26 -23.89 4.35
C VAL A 13 10.74 -23.19 5.62
N LYS A 14 10.82 -23.85 6.78
CA LYS A 14 10.34 -23.30 8.07
C LYS A 14 11.11 -22.10 8.61
N THR A 15 12.43 -22.03 8.39
CA THR A 15 13.24 -20.88 8.85
C THR A 15 12.97 -19.62 8.02
N ASN A 16 12.73 -19.76 6.72
CA ASN A 16 12.32 -18.64 5.87
C ASN A 16 10.93 -18.11 6.28
N ASP A 17 10.01 -19.01 6.65
CA ASP A 17 8.69 -18.65 7.16
C ASP A 17 8.75 -17.88 8.50
N SER A 18 9.63 -18.29 9.42
CA SER A 18 9.79 -17.60 10.71
C SER A 18 10.27 -16.16 10.55
N TRP A 19 11.23 -15.90 9.65
CA TRP A 19 11.70 -14.54 9.38
C TRP A 19 10.62 -13.66 8.72
N ALA A 20 9.83 -14.23 7.81
CA ALA A 20 8.71 -13.53 7.21
C ALA A 20 7.67 -13.09 8.25
N ILE A 21 7.38 -13.94 9.25
CA ILE A 21 6.48 -13.60 10.35
C ILE A 21 7.01 -12.40 11.14
N PHE A 22 8.29 -12.42 11.52
CA PHE A 22 8.90 -11.29 12.24
C PHE A 22 8.87 -10.00 11.40
N LYS A 23 9.10 -10.09 10.09
CA LYS A 23 9.01 -8.95 9.18
C LYS A 23 7.59 -8.38 9.12
N ILE A 24 6.58 -9.24 8.97
CA ILE A 24 5.17 -8.83 8.97
C ILE A 24 4.82 -8.14 10.29
N MET A 25 5.17 -8.75 11.43
CA MET A 25 4.95 -8.14 12.75
C MET A 25 5.62 -6.77 12.86
N GLY A 26 6.86 -6.62 12.37
CA GLY A 26 7.56 -5.34 12.34
C GLY A 26 6.87 -4.29 11.47
N GLU A 27 6.39 -4.66 10.29
CA GLU A 27 5.62 -3.76 9.40
C GLU A 27 4.30 -3.32 10.04
N PHE A 28 3.59 -4.23 10.73
CA PHE A 28 2.36 -3.90 11.45
C PHE A 28 2.61 -2.91 12.59
N VAL A 29 3.62 -3.16 13.44
CA VAL A 29 3.96 -2.26 14.55
C VAL A 29 4.37 -0.89 14.02
N GLY A 30 5.28 -0.84 13.06
CA GLY A 30 5.73 0.43 12.47
C GLY A 30 4.61 1.17 11.73
N GLY A 31 3.69 0.46 11.08
CA GLY A 31 2.50 1.02 10.47
C GLY A 31 1.55 1.62 11.51
N TYR A 32 1.24 0.88 12.57
CA TYR A 32 0.35 1.33 13.63
C TYR A 32 0.89 2.57 14.35
N GLU A 33 2.17 2.59 14.72
CA GLU A 33 2.78 3.75 15.39
C GLU A 33 2.70 5.01 14.54
N LYS A 34 2.99 4.91 13.23
CA LYS A 34 2.90 6.05 12.29
C LYS A 34 1.46 6.53 12.14
N MET A 35 0.52 5.61 11.93
CA MET A 35 -0.88 5.94 11.67
C MET A 35 -1.60 6.45 12.93
N SER A 36 -1.17 6.03 14.13
CA SER A 36 -1.77 6.45 15.41
C SER A 36 -1.73 7.96 15.67
N ARG A 37 -0.83 8.68 14.98
CA ARG A 37 -0.66 10.13 15.09
C ARG A 37 -1.49 10.91 14.06
N ILE A 38 -2.13 10.23 13.12
CA ILE A 38 -2.88 10.86 12.03
C ILE A 38 -4.34 11.07 12.45
N GLY A 39 -4.87 12.26 12.15
CA GLY A 39 -6.27 12.62 12.38
C GLY A 39 -7.25 11.92 11.43
N PRO A 40 -8.54 12.32 11.42
CA PRO A 40 -9.55 11.70 10.57
C PRO A 40 -9.17 11.82 9.08
N CYS A 41 -9.28 10.72 8.34
CA CYS A 41 -8.85 10.63 6.95
C CYS A 41 -9.90 9.93 6.08
N VAL A 42 -9.86 10.22 4.78
CA VAL A 42 -10.64 9.55 3.74
C VAL A 42 -9.72 8.79 2.81
N SER A 43 -10.02 7.52 2.57
CA SER A 43 -9.26 6.70 1.62
C SER A 43 -9.81 6.85 0.19
N ILE A 44 -8.96 7.23 -0.76
CA ILE A 44 -9.31 7.34 -2.18
C ILE A 44 -8.68 6.19 -2.97
N PHE A 45 -9.52 5.47 -3.71
CA PHE A 45 -9.11 4.40 -4.62
C PHE A 45 -9.45 4.74 -6.07
N GLY A 46 -8.63 4.26 -6.99
CA GLY A 46 -8.91 4.36 -8.41
C GLY A 46 -7.79 3.81 -9.29
N SER A 47 -7.99 3.87 -10.59
CA SER A 47 -7.07 3.28 -11.58
C SER A 47 -5.67 3.92 -11.53
N ALA A 48 -4.66 3.07 -11.46
CA ALA A 48 -3.25 3.45 -11.62
C ALA A 48 -2.89 3.90 -13.05
N ARG A 49 -3.77 3.65 -14.02
CA ARG A 49 -3.52 3.85 -15.46
C ARG A 49 -4.11 5.15 -16.01
N THR A 50 -4.86 5.88 -15.19
CA THR A 50 -5.52 7.13 -15.62
C THR A 50 -4.48 8.23 -15.84
N LYS A 51 -4.46 8.84 -17.02
CA LYS A 51 -3.52 9.93 -17.34
C LYS A 51 -3.97 11.28 -16.74
N PRO A 52 -3.05 12.21 -16.43
CA PRO A 52 -3.38 13.53 -15.86
C PRO A 52 -4.42 14.37 -16.64
N ASN A 53 -4.44 14.26 -17.96
CA ASN A 53 -5.40 14.98 -18.80
C ASN A 53 -6.82 14.40 -18.77
N ASN A 54 -7.02 13.22 -18.17
CA ASN A 54 -8.33 12.59 -18.09
C ASN A 54 -9.25 13.36 -17.12
N LYS A 55 -10.53 13.48 -17.48
CA LYS A 55 -11.54 14.14 -16.63
C LYS A 55 -11.63 13.56 -15.22
N TYR A 56 -11.43 12.25 -15.05
CA TYR A 56 -11.49 11.58 -13.75
C TYR A 56 -10.25 11.85 -12.89
N TYR A 57 -9.09 12.10 -13.52
CA TYR A 57 -7.90 12.52 -12.79
C TYR A 57 -8.11 13.89 -12.17
N LYS A 58 -8.55 14.86 -12.98
CA LYS A 58 -8.87 16.22 -12.51
C LYS A 58 -9.99 16.24 -11.47
N LEU A 59 -10.98 15.36 -11.64
CA LEU A 59 -12.05 15.20 -10.66
C LEU A 59 -11.51 14.68 -9.32
N ALA A 60 -10.64 13.66 -9.34
CA ALA A 60 -10.02 13.12 -8.13
C ALA A 60 -9.19 14.17 -7.38
N GLU A 61 -8.39 14.98 -8.10
CA GLU A 61 -7.64 16.12 -7.54
C GLU A 61 -8.60 17.13 -6.89
N SER A 62 -9.71 17.48 -7.56
CA SER A 62 -10.71 18.41 -7.02
C SER A 62 -11.42 17.88 -5.77
N ILE A 63 -11.65 16.56 -5.69
CA ILE A 63 -12.29 15.91 -4.54
C ILE A 63 -11.30 15.86 -3.38
N ALA A 64 -10.06 15.43 -3.62
CA ALA A 64 -9.01 15.38 -2.61
C ALA A 64 -8.76 16.76 -1.99
N LYS A 65 -8.67 17.80 -2.81
CA LYS A 65 -8.56 19.19 -2.34
C LYS A 65 -9.72 19.59 -1.43
N LYS A 66 -10.96 19.26 -1.80
CA LYS A 66 -12.13 19.57 -0.95
C LYS A 66 -12.10 18.80 0.37
N ILE A 67 -11.65 17.54 0.37
CA ILE A 67 -11.51 16.74 1.58
C ILE A 67 -10.54 17.41 2.55
N THR A 68 -9.37 17.83 2.05
CA THR A 68 -8.34 18.49 2.87
C THR A 68 -8.77 19.88 3.36
N GLU A 69 -9.46 20.65 2.52
CA GLU A 69 -10.06 21.95 2.91
C GLU A 69 -11.11 21.80 4.03
N ASN A 70 -11.74 20.63 4.18
CA ASN A 70 -12.69 20.34 5.26
C ASN A 70 -12.02 19.73 6.51
N GLY A 71 -10.69 19.71 6.58
CA GLY A 71 -9.93 19.27 7.77
C GLY A 71 -9.69 17.76 7.86
N TYR A 72 -9.94 17.01 6.78
CA TYR A 72 -9.65 15.57 6.72
C TYR A 72 -8.34 15.31 5.96
N GLY A 73 -7.57 14.30 6.37
CA GLY A 73 -6.47 13.80 5.57
C GLY A 73 -6.94 12.92 4.40
N VAL A 74 -6.07 12.71 3.42
CA VAL A 74 -6.31 11.77 2.31
C VAL A 74 -5.30 10.64 2.38
N ILE A 75 -5.77 9.40 2.23
CA ILE A 75 -4.93 8.20 2.15
C ILE A 75 -5.17 7.53 0.80
N THR A 76 -4.11 7.13 0.11
CA THR A 76 -4.20 6.38 -1.15
C THR A 76 -3.24 5.19 -1.14
N GLY A 77 -3.30 4.37 -2.20
CA GLY A 77 -2.33 3.28 -2.41
C GLY A 77 -0.94 3.75 -2.88
N GLY A 78 -0.70 5.07 -3.03
CA GLY A 78 0.61 5.64 -3.35
C GLY A 78 1.09 5.42 -4.80
N GLY A 79 0.28 4.83 -5.66
CA GLY A 79 0.61 4.60 -7.07
C GLY A 79 0.26 5.78 -7.99
N PRO A 80 0.50 5.64 -9.32
CA PRO A 80 0.17 6.65 -10.31
C PRO A 80 -1.35 6.80 -10.53
N GLY A 81 -1.75 7.72 -11.41
CA GLY A 81 -3.13 7.87 -11.86
C GLY A 81 -4.04 8.47 -10.78
N ILE A 82 -5.18 7.84 -10.50
CA ILE A 82 -6.14 8.40 -9.53
C ILE A 82 -5.54 8.48 -8.12
N MET A 83 -4.67 7.55 -7.74
CA MET A 83 -4.00 7.58 -6.44
C MET A 83 -3.03 8.76 -6.32
N GLU A 84 -2.29 9.05 -7.39
CA GLU A 84 -1.45 10.24 -7.50
C GLU A 84 -2.29 11.52 -7.46
N ALA A 85 -3.39 11.57 -8.22
CA ALA A 85 -4.32 12.70 -8.21
C ALA A 85 -4.92 12.97 -6.82
N GLY A 86 -5.17 11.91 -6.04
CA GLY A 86 -5.67 12.03 -4.67
C GLY A 86 -4.62 12.55 -3.67
N ASN A 87 -3.33 12.41 -3.97
CA ASN A 87 -2.23 12.90 -3.13
C ASN A 87 -1.75 14.31 -3.52
N LYS A 88 -2.31 14.89 -4.58
CA LYS A 88 -1.93 16.20 -5.13
C LYS A 88 -2.85 17.29 -4.61
#